data_AF-A0A534KA91-F1
#
_entry.id   AF-A0A534KA91-F1
#
_cell.length_a   1.000
_cell.length_b   1.000
_cell.length_c   1.000
_cell.angle_alpha   90.00
_cell.angle_beta   90.00
_cell.angle_gamma   90.00
#
_symmetry.space_group_name_H-M   'P 1'
#
loop_
_entity.id
_entity.type
_entity.pdbx_description
1 polymer ?
#
loop_
_entity_poly.entity_id
_entity_poly.type
_entity_poly.pdbx_seq_one_letter_code
_entity_poly.pdbx_strand_id
1 'polypeptide(L)' 'MQIGCGVYVHLVRRRPYLYFWHYETKGRGRVQIKEYVGPARLPRSLSEAARRCDAYYARAAAELERLRITTQSALRGAA' A
#
# COMPACT_ATOMS: atom_id res chain seq x y z
N MET A 1 0.39 3.51 13.73
CA MET A 1 0.91 3.31 12.36
C MET A 1 -0.13 2.52 11.57
N GLN A 2 -0.61 3.03 10.43
CA GLN A 2 -1.49 2.29 9.52
C GLN A 2 -0.70 1.89 8.28
N ILE A 3 -0.40 0.60 8.13
CA ILE A 3 0.27 0.03 6.97
C ILE A 3 -0.66 -0.96 6.33
N GLY A 4 -0.69 -0.95 5.01
CA GLY A 4 -1.49 -1.88 4.24
C GLY A 4 -1.72 -1.37 2.84
N CYS A 5 -1.81 -2.33 1.93
CA CYS A 5 -2.34 -2.14 0.60
C CYS A 5 -3.14 -3.37 0.20
N GLY A 6 -3.86 -3.26 -0.91
CA GLY A 6 -4.54 -4.39 -1.52
C GLY A 6 -5.26 -3.98 -2.79
N VAL A 7 -5.92 -4.95 -3.39
CA VAL A 7 -6.67 -4.77 -4.63
C VAL A 7 -8.09 -5.25 -4.39
N TYR A 8 -9.07 -4.50 -4.89
CA TYR A 8 -10.47 -4.91 -4.88
C TYR A 8 -11.10 -4.71 -6.25
N VAL A 9 -12.15 -5.47 -6.51
CA VAL A 9 -12.96 -5.33 -7.72
C VAL A 9 -14.14 -4.42 -7.41
N HIS A 10 -14.33 -3.41 -8.25
CA HIS A 10 -15.51 -2.56 -8.24
C HIS A 10 -16.32 -2.78 -9.53
N LEU A 11 -17.63 -2.97 -9.39
CA LEU A 11 -18.53 -3.15 -10.53
C LEU A 11 -19.12 -1.81 -10.96
N VAL A 12 -18.84 -1.37 -12.19
CA VAL A 12 -19.45 -0.18 -12.78
C VAL A 12 -20.25 -0.62 -13.99
N ARG A 13 -21.58 -0.40 -13.97
CA ARG A 13 -22.51 -0.85 -15.04
C ARG A 13 -22.28 -2.32 -15.42
N ARG A 14 -22.18 -3.20 -14.42
CA ARG A 14 -21.92 -4.66 -14.54
C ARG A 14 -20.55 -5.03 -15.12
N ARG A 15 -19.64 -4.07 -15.34
CA ARG A 15 -18.27 -4.33 -15.79
C ARG A 15 -17.32 -4.30 -14.58
N PRO A 16 -16.46 -5.32 -14.38
CA PRO A 16 -15.53 -5.37 -13.25
C PRO A 16 -14.25 -4.59 -13.53
N TYR A 17 -13.85 -3.78 -12.55
CA TYR A 17 -12.67 -2.93 -12.60
C TYR A 17 -11.83 -3.11 -11.34
N LEU A 18 -10.52 -3.13 -11.49
CA LEU A 18 -9.57 -3.20 -10.37
C LEU A 18 -9.30 -1.81 -9.83
N TYR A 19 -9.29 -1.74 -8.51
CA TYR A 19 -8.81 -0.60 -7.76
C TYR A 19 -7.74 -1.08 -6.79
N PHE A 20 -6.62 -0.37 -6.78
CA PHE A 20 -5.57 -0.53 -5.78
C PHE A 20 -5.86 0.42 -4.62
N TRP A 21 -5.74 -0.05 -3.39
CA TRP A 21 -5.80 0.82 -2.22
C TRP A 21 -4.53 0.71 -1.41
N HIS A 22 -4.12 1.81 -0.78
CA HIS A 22 -2.99 1.81 0.13
C HIS A 22 -3.09 2.93 1.15
N TYR A 23 -2.41 2.76 2.28
CA TYR A 23 -2.19 3.88 3.20
C TYR A 23 -1.02 4.76 2.74
N GLU A 24 -1.22 6.07 2.80
CA GLU A 24 -0.19 7.07 2.54
C GLU A 24 -0.06 8.04 3.71
N THR A 25 1.18 8.47 3.98
CA THR A 25 1.47 9.49 4.99
C THR A 25 1.17 10.86 4.40
N LYS A 26 0.27 11.61 5.04
CA LYS A 26 -0.09 12.97 4.65
C LYS A 26 -0.02 13.88 5.86
N GLY A 27 1.09 14.61 5.98
CA GLY A 27 1.40 15.43 7.15
C GLY A 27 1.44 14.58 8.43
N ARG A 28 0.64 14.96 9.44
CA ARG A 28 0.53 14.22 10.71
C ARG A 28 -0.44 13.02 10.66
N GLY A 29 -1.19 12.87 9.57
CA GLY A 29 -2.17 11.80 9.40
C GLY A 29 -1.71 10.72 8.43
N ARG A 30 -2.41 9.59 8.44
CA ARG A 30 -2.41 8.65 7.31
C ARG A 30 -3.79 8.61 6.68
N VAL A 31 -3.82 8.56 5.35
CA VAL A 31 -5.04 8.50 4.56
C VAL A 31 -5.04 7.23 3.73
N GLN A 32 -6.21 6.61 3.57
CA GLN A 32 -6.39 5.50 2.64
C GLN A 32 -6.67 6.07 1.25
N ILE A 33 -5.76 5.84 0.31
CA ILE A 33 -5.90 6.20 -1.09
C ILE A 33 -6.48 5.00 -1.85
N LYS A 34 -7.36 5.27 -2.82
CA LYS A 34 -7.95 4.28 -3.72
C LYS A 34 -7.76 4.76 -5.16
N GLU A 35 -7.02 3.99 -5.94
CA GLU A 35 -6.65 4.35 -7.31
C GLU A 35 -7.24 3.34 -8.28
N TYR A 36 -7.81 3.86 -9.38
CA TYR A 36 -8.25 3.02 -10.48
C TYR A 36 -7.04 2.43 -11.20
N VAL A 37 -7.09 1.11 -11.47
CA VAL A 37 -6.02 0.40 -12.19
C VAL A 37 -6.44 0.08 -13.62
N GLY A 38 -7.65 -0.46 -13.82
CA GLY A 38 -8.11 -0.89 -15.13
C GLY A 38 -9.20 -1.96 -15.08
N PRO A 39 -9.70 -2.43 -16.23
CA PRO A 39 -10.68 -3.52 -16.29
C PRO A 39 -10.10 -4.84 -15.75
N ALA A 40 -10.84 -5.53 -14.89
CA ALA A 40 -10.34 -6.70 -14.16
C ALA A 40 -10.03 -7.93 -15.03
N ARG A 41 -10.52 -7.94 -16.27
CA ARG A 41 -10.32 -9.04 -17.22
C ARG A 41 -9.12 -8.84 -18.15
N LEU A 42 -8.43 -7.70 -18.06
CA LEU A 42 -7.28 -7.42 -18.92
C LEU A 42 -5.97 -7.83 -18.23
N PRO A 43 -5.11 -8.66 -18.87
CA PRO A 43 -3.84 -9.09 -18.29
C PRO A 43 -2.98 -7.92 -17.81
N ARG A 44 -2.90 -6.84 -18.60
CA ARG A 44 -2.16 -5.62 -18.23
C ARG A 44 -2.63 -5.01 -16.90
N SER A 45 -3.92 -5.07 -16.60
CA SER A 45 -4.48 -4.50 -15.36
C SER A 45 -4.19 -5.39 -14.16
N LEU A 46 -4.14 -6.71 -14.34
CA LEU A 46 -3.72 -7.64 -13.30
C LEU A 46 -2.22 -7.49 -13.00
N SER A 47 -1.38 -7.41 -14.03
CA SER A 47 0.06 -7.19 -13.88
C SER A 47 0.37 -5.86 -13.20
N GLU A 48 -0.33 -4.79 -13.57
CA GLU A 48 -0.17 -3.47 -12.94
C GLU A 48 -0.62 -3.49 -11.48
N ALA A 49 -1.74 -4.14 -11.16
CA ALA A 49 -2.22 -4.29 -9.79
C ALA A 49 -1.20 -5.03 -8.90
N ALA A 50 -0.65 -6.15 -9.39
CA ALA A 50 0.40 -6.90 -8.69
C ALA A 50 1.65 -6.04 -8.45
N ARG A 51 2.13 -5.37 -9.51
CA ARG A 51 3.30 -4.47 -9.43
C ARG A 51 3.15 -3.38 -8.36
N ARG A 52 1.95 -2.80 -8.23
CA ARG A 52 1.67 -1.78 -7.19
C ARG A 52 1.69 -2.37 -5.78
N CYS A 53 1.15 -3.56 -5.59
CA CYS A 53 1.25 -4.28 -4.32
C CYS A 53 2.71 -4.54 -3.93
N ASP A 54 3.50 -5.10 -4.85
CA ASP A 54 4.92 -5.40 -4.59
C ASP A 54 5.72 -4.13 -4.26
N ALA A 55 5.52 -3.06 -5.04
CA ALA A 55 6.16 -1.78 -4.78
C ALA A 55 5.78 -1.20 -3.40
N TYR A 56 4.51 -1.33 -3.00
CA TYR A 56 4.07 -0.90 -1.68
C TYR A 56 4.72 -1.72 -0.57
N TYR A 57 4.71 -3.06 -0.68
CA TYR A 57 5.29 -3.93 0.34
C TYR A 57 6.78 -3.69 0.50
N ALA A 58 7.54 -3.53 -0.59
CA ALA A 58 8.96 -3.22 -0.53
C ALA A 58 9.23 -1.90 0.23
N ARG A 59 8.45 -0.85 -0.09
CA ARG A 59 8.56 0.45 0.60
C ARG A 59 8.17 0.36 2.07
N ALA A 60 7.08 -0.35 2.39
CA ALA A 60 6.58 -0.52 3.75
C ALA A 60 7.58 -1.31 4.61
N ALA A 61 8.18 -2.38 4.07
CA ALA A 61 9.22 -3.15 4.74
C ALA A 61 10.44 -2.29 5.09
N ALA A 62 10.91 -1.47 4.14
CA ALA A 62 12.02 -0.54 4.39
C ALA A 62 11.69 0.52 5.46
N GLU A 63 10.45 1.02 5.50
CA GLU A 63 10.00 1.95 6.54
C GLU A 63 9.94 1.29 7.92
N LEU A 64 9.38 0.08 7.99
CA LEU A 64 9.30 -0.71 9.22
C LEU A 64 10.67 -1.02 9.78
N GLU A 65 11.63 -1.38 8.92
CA GLU A 65 13.00 -1.67 9.33
C GLU A 65 13.68 -0.43 9.91
N ARG A 66 13.51 0.75 9.29
CA ARG A 66 14.02 2.01 9.85
C ARG A 66 13.39 2.32 11.21
N LEU A 67 12.07 2.14 11.35
CA LEU A 67 11.39 2.35 12.63
C LEU A 67 11.91 1.40 13.70
N ARG A 68 12.10 0.12 13.36
CA ARG A 68 12.65 -0.89 14.26
C ARG A 68 14.02 -0.48 14.80
N ILE A 69 14.93 -0.06 13.92
CA ILE A 69 16.28 0.41 14.31
C ILE A 69 16.18 1.61 15.25
N THR A 70 15.42 2.64 14.88
CA THR A 70 15.26 3.85 15.71
C THR A 70 14.68 3.54 17.08
N THR A 71 13.63 2.71 17.14
CA THR A 71 13.02 2.28 18.41
C THR A 71 14.01 1.52 19.27
N GLN A 72 14.77 0.59 18.70
CA GLN A 72 15.77 -0.18 19.46
C GLN A 72 16.91 0.71 19.98
N SER A 73 17.40 1.66 19.18
CA SER A 73 18.43 2.62 19.60
C SER A 73 17.94 3.53 20.73
N ALA A 74 16.70 4.04 20.64
CA ALA A 74 16.12 4.87 21.69
C ALA A 74 15.97 4.11 23.02
N LEU A 75 15.56 2.84 22.97
CA LEU A 75 15.46 1.99 24.17
C LEU A 75 16.83 1.73 24.81
N ARG A 76 17.88 1.53 24.01
CA ARG A 76 19.24 1.30 24.53
C ARG A 76 19.90 2.55 25.10
N GLY A 77 19.60 3.73 24.55
CA GLY A 77 20.14 5.02 25.04
C GLY A 77 19.33 5.64 26.19
N ALA A 78 18.17 5.06 26.52
CA ALA A 78 17.36 5.45 27.68
C ALA A 78 17.68 4.62 28.94
N ALA A 79 18.61 3.67 28.85
CA ALA A 79 19.21 2.93 29.96
C ALA A 79 20.56 3.55 30.32
#